data_AF-A0A2S4YLY8-F1
#
_entry.id   AF-A0A2S4YLY8-F1
#
_cell.length_a   1.000
_cell.length_b   1.000
_cell.length_c   1.000
_cell.angle_alpha   90.00
_cell.angle_beta   90.00
_cell.angle_gamma   90.00
#
_symmetry.space_group_name_H-M   'P 1'
#
loop_
_entity.id
_entity.type
_entity.pdbx_description
1 polymer ?
#
loop_
_entity_poly.entity_id
_entity_poly.type
_entity_poly.pdbx_seq_one_letter_code
_entity_poly.pdbx_strand_id
1 'polypeptide(L)'
;MVARSTQTSSVDVNPSGPSQGDEFVISGELLSQGATVGTYGEVCTLTRTGPVDYFDLQCVASFTLAQGQITVQGRFPVTPAGSGEVDLAITGGTGLYRTAGGYVHAVNINSTDTQVTVHLTR
;
A
#
# COMPACT_ATOMS: atom_id res chain seq x y z
N MET A 1 -12.29 3.30 -4.04
CA MET A 1 -11.51 3.35 -5.31
C MET A 1 -10.81 2.01 -5.47
N VAL A 2 -10.26 1.72 -6.65
CA VAL A 2 -9.39 0.57 -6.86
C VAL A 2 -7.99 1.08 -7.15
N ALA A 3 -6.99 0.65 -6.39
CA ALA A 3 -5.58 0.81 -6.72
C ALA A 3 -5.19 -0.36 -7.63
N ARG A 4 -4.85 -0.06 -8.89
CA ARG A 4 -4.42 -1.04 -9.88
C ARG A 4 -2.93 -0.88 -10.13
N SER A 5 -2.14 -1.86 -9.74
CA SER A 5 -0.71 -1.86 -10.03
C SER A 5 -0.47 -1.97 -11.53
N THR A 6 0.36 -1.09 -12.09
CA THR A 6 0.81 -1.15 -13.48
C THR A 6 2.30 -1.48 -13.59
N GLN A 7 3.06 -1.24 -12.52
CA GLN A 7 4.45 -1.65 -12.40
C GLN A 7 4.73 -2.18 -10.99
N THR A 8 5.37 -3.34 -10.94
CA THR A 8 5.79 -3.98 -9.69
C THR A 8 7.23 -4.49 -9.84
N SER A 9 8.02 -4.36 -8.78
CA SER A 9 9.33 -4.99 -8.67
C SER A 9 9.61 -5.42 -7.25
N SER A 10 10.40 -6.48 -7.08
CA SER A 10 10.91 -6.91 -5.79
C SER A 10 12.41 -6.67 -5.70
N VAL A 11 12.85 -6.19 -4.55
CA VAL A 11 14.26 -6.17 -4.16
C VAL A 11 14.47 -7.35 -3.23
N ASP A 12 15.28 -8.31 -3.66
CA ASP A 12 15.65 -9.49 -2.88
C ASP A 12 17.07 -9.28 -2.34
N VAL A 13 17.18 -9.11 -1.02
CA VAL A 13 18.48 -8.93 -0.36
C VAL A 13 19.11 -10.25 0.05
N ASN A 14 18.35 -11.37 0.01
CA ASN A 14 18.85 -12.72 0.26
C ASN A 14 17.99 -13.80 -0.44
N PRO A 15 18.56 -14.53 -1.42
CA PRO A 15 17.80 -15.46 -2.28
C PRO A 15 17.33 -16.74 -1.56
N SER A 16 17.61 -16.90 -0.27
CA SER A 16 17.23 -18.09 0.50
C SER A 16 15.74 -18.11 0.90
N GLY A 17 14.99 -17.05 0.58
CA GLY A 17 13.59 -16.87 0.92
C GLY A 17 13.34 -15.48 1.54
N PRO A 18 12.12 -15.20 2.03
CA PRO A 18 11.80 -13.91 2.62
C PRO A 18 12.79 -13.51 3.71
N SER A 19 13.36 -12.32 3.57
CA SER A 19 14.44 -11.81 4.42
C SER A 19 14.19 -10.37 4.86
N GLN A 20 14.75 -10.00 6.01
CA GLN A 20 14.61 -8.62 6.49
C GLN A 20 15.37 -7.68 5.55
N GLY A 21 14.68 -6.66 5.06
CA GLY A 21 15.19 -5.71 4.08
C GLY A 21 14.74 -5.98 2.65
N ASP A 22 14.07 -7.12 2.37
CA ASP A 22 13.40 -7.31 1.09
C ASP A 22 12.34 -6.22 0.89
N GLU A 23 12.15 -5.78 -0.35
CA GLU A 23 11.19 -4.72 -0.67
C GLU A 23 10.26 -5.10 -1.80
N PHE A 24 9.02 -4.62 -1.71
CA PHE A 24 8.11 -4.50 -2.83
C PHE A 24 8.00 -3.02 -3.21
N VAL A 25 8.27 -2.72 -4.48
CA VAL A 25 8.16 -1.38 -5.05
C VAL A 25 7.07 -1.40 -6.11
N ILE A 26 6.02 -0.62 -5.89
CA ILE A 26 4.77 -0.70 -6.64
C ILE A 26 4.37 0.70 -7.10
N SER A 27 3.89 0.82 -8.33
CA SER A 27 3.17 2.00 -8.79
C SER A 27 2.00 1.62 -9.69
N GLY A 28 1.05 2.54 -9.81
CA GLY A 28 -0.15 2.27 -10.58
C GLY A 28 -1.15 3.40 -10.64
N GLU A 29 -2.36 3.03 -11.02
CA GLU A 29 -3.49 3.92 -11.20
C GLU A 29 -4.49 3.79 -10.06
N LEU A 30 -5.14 4.90 -9.71
CA LEU A 30 -6.30 4.92 -8.84
C LEU A 30 -7.54 5.06 -9.71
N LEU A 31 -8.42 4.06 -9.65
CA LEU A 31 -9.64 3.99 -10.44
C LEU A 31 -10.87 4.29 -9.58
N SER A 32 -11.78 5.11 -10.10
CA SER A 32 -13.11 5.34 -9.54
C SER A 32 -14.14 5.10 -10.64
N GLN A 33 -15.08 4.18 -10.41
CA GLN A 33 -16.10 3.79 -11.41
C GLN A 33 -15.49 3.41 -12.77
N GLY A 34 -14.29 2.81 -12.76
CA GLY A 34 -13.56 2.38 -13.96
C GLY A 34 -12.73 3.46 -14.65
N ALA A 35 -12.78 4.73 -14.20
CA ALA A 35 -11.97 5.81 -14.75
C ALA A 35 -10.77 6.13 -13.83
N THR A 36 -9.62 6.44 -14.43
CA THR A 36 -8.43 6.89 -13.70
C THR A 36 -8.68 8.27 -13.09
N VAL A 37 -8.57 8.36 -11.75
CA VAL A 37 -8.71 9.59 -10.96
C VAL A 37 -7.40 10.05 -10.34
N GLY A 38 -6.34 9.27 -10.52
CA GLY A 38 -5.01 9.56 -10.00
C GLY A 38 -4.03 8.41 -10.20
N THR A 39 -2.87 8.55 -9.59
CA THR A 39 -1.84 7.51 -9.54
C THR A 39 -1.43 7.25 -8.11
N TYR A 40 -0.75 6.13 -7.87
CA TYR A 40 -0.13 5.86 -6.58
C TYR A 40 1.26 5.27 -6.74
N GLY A 41 2.05 5.43 -5.69
CA GLY A 41 3.30 4.71 -5.46
C GLY A 41 3.31 4.15 -4.04
N GLU A 42 3.92 2.99 -3.88
CA GLU A 42 4.04 2.28 -2.61
C GLU A 42 5.38 1.58 -2.54
N VAL A 43 6.00 1.63 -1.36
CA VAL A 43 7.16 0.82 -1.00
C VAL A 43 6.85 0.11 0.30
N CYS A 44 7.01 -1.21 0.29
CA CYS A 44 6.85 -2.07 1.46
C CYS A 44 8.15 -2.79 1.74
N THR A 45 8.68 -2.65 2.95
CA THR A 45 9.89 -3.35 3.39
C THR A 45 9.53 -4.47 4.36
N LEU A 46 10.11 -5.66 4.17
CA LEU A 46 10.07 -6.74 5.15
C LEU A 46 10.91 -6.35 6.36
N THR A 47 10.26 -6.13 7.49
CA THR A 47 10.94 -5.66 8.72
C THR A 47 11.07 -6.75 9.78
N ARG A 48 10.39 -7.86 9.61
CA ARG A 48 10.50 -9.06 10.46
C ARG A 48 10.15 -10.28 9.63
N THR A 49 10.88 -11.37 9.82
CA THR A 49 10.57 -12.68 9.24
C THR A 49 10.29 -13.70 10.32
N GLY A 50 9.51 -14.72 9.99
CA GLY A 50 9.15 -15.86 10.83
C GLY A 50 9.23 -17.17 10.05
N PRO A 51 8.84 -18.30 10.68
CA PRO A 51 8.81 -19.59 9.99
C PRO A 51 7.82 -19.59 8.82
N VAL A 52 8.24 -20.16 7.68
CA VAL A 52 7.41 -20.50 6.50
C VAL A 52 6.49 -19.36 6.05
N ASP A 53 6.99 -18.50 5.15
CA ASP A 53 6.24 -17.42 4.48
C ASP A 53 5.47 -16.47 5.43
N TYR A 54 5.94 -16.35 6.67
CA TYR A 54 5.47 -15.38 7.64
C TYR A 54 6.43 -14.20 7.72
N PHE A 55 5.93 -12.97 7.53
CA PHE A 55 6.75 -11.76 7.67
C PHE A 55 5.89 -10.53 7.97
N ASP A 56 6.48 -9.49 8.56
CA ASP A 56 5.82 -8.21 8.74
C ASP A 56 6.30 -7.22 7.68
N LEU A 57 5.37 -6.56 7.00
CA LEU A 57 5.64 -5.45 6.11
C LEU A 57 5.49 -4.12 6.84
N GLN A 58 6.39 -3.19 6.54
CA GLN A 58 6.23 -1.76 6.81
C GLN A 58 6.08 -1.07 5.47
N CYS A 59 4.91 -0.47 5.22
CA CYS A 59 4.57 0.14 3.95
C CYS A 59 4.41 1.65 4.07
N VAL A 60 4.90 2.38 3.08
CA VAL A 60 4.62 3.80 2.86
C VAL A 60 4.09 3.95 1.43
N ALA A 61 2.94 4.62 1.30
CA ALA A 61 2.31 4.87 0.02
C ALA A 61 1.91 6.34 -0.12
N SER A 62 1.77 6.80 -1.36
CA SER A 62 1.26 8.12 -1.69
C SER A 62 0.23 8.02 -2.81
N PHE A 63 -0.94 8.60 -2.59
CA PHE A 63 -1.98 8.75 -3.60
C PHE A 63 -1.90 10.15 -4.20
N THR A 64 -1.69 10.25 -5.51
CA THR A 64 -1.67 11.53 -6.23
C THR A 64 -2.99 11.69 -6.97
N LEU A 65 -3.81 12.63 -6.51
CA LEU A 65 -5.11 12.98 -7.07
C LEU A 65 -5.06 14.39 -7.65
N ALA A 66 -6.07 14.76 -8.45
CA ALA A 66 -6.13 16.08 -9.08
C ALA A 66 -6.11 17.26 -8.08
N GLN A 67 -6.59 17.06 -6.84
CA GLN A 67 -6.66 18.10 -5.81
C GLN A 67 -5.50 18.07 -4.79
N GLY A 68 -4.54 17.16 -4.95
CA GLY A 68 -3.39 17.03 -4.05
C GLY A 68 -3.01 15.58 -3.78
N GLN A 69 -2.07 15.40 -2.85
CA GLN A 69 -1.57 14.08 -2.45
C GLN A 69 -2.10 13.68 -1.08
N ILE A 70 -2.24 12.37 -0.85
CA ILE A 70 -2.50 11.77 0.47
C ILE A 70 -1.33 10.83 0.77
N THR A 71 -0.71 10.97 1.95
CA THR A 71 0.35 10.07 2.40
C THR A 71 -0.21 9.03 3.37
N VAL A 72 0.19 7.78 3.17
CA VAL A 72 -0.33 6.61 3.87
C VAL A 72 0.84 5.79 4.41
N GLN A 73 0.73 5.27 5.63
CA GLN A 73 1.76 4.41 6.23
C GLN A 73 1.14 3.38 7.16
N GLY A 74 1.69 2.17 7.20
CA GLY A 74 1.33 1.19 8.22
C GLY A 74 2.24 -0.03 8.26
N ARG A 75 2.00 -0.86 9.28
CA ARG A 75 2.68 -2.14 9.49
C ARG A 75 1.64 -3.24 9.64
N PHE A 76 1.84 -4.36 8.94
CA PHE A 76 0.94 -5.51 9.06
C PHE A 76 1.68 -6.83 8.80
N PRO A 77 1.21 -7.94 9.39
CA PRO A 77 1.75 -9.27 9.11
C PRO A 77 1.23 -9.82 7.78
N VAL A 78 2.04 -10.64 7.13
CA VAL A 78 1.69 -11.49 6.01
C VAL A 78 1.86 -12.92 6.45
N THR A 79 0.87 -13.76 6.14
CA THR A 79 0.83 -15.18 6.47
C THR A 79 0.80 -16.00 5.18
N PRO A 80 0.89 -17.34 5.24
CA PRO A 80 0.64 -18.18 4.07
C PRO A 80 -0.75 -17.98 3.41
N ALA A 81 -1.72 -17.43 4.15
CA ALA A 81 -3.03 -17.04 3.62
C ALA A 81 -3.07 -15.63 2.99
N GLY A 82 -1.92 -14.93 2.95
CA GLY A 82 -1.79 -13.54 2.53
C GLY A 82 -1.83 -12.54 3.69
N SER A 83 -1.96 -11.26 3.35
CA SER A 83 -2.06 -10.13 4.30
C SER A 83 -3.47 -9.97 4.88
N GLY A 84 -4.49 -10.59 4.27
CA GLY A 84 -5.89 -10.28 4.57
C GLY A 84 -6.23 -8.82 4.26
N GLU A 85 -7.18 -8.27 5.01
CA GLU A 85 -7.55 -6.85 4.98
C GLU A 85 -6.62 -6.05 5.91
N VAL A 86 -6.21 -4.86 5.47
CA VAL A 86 -5.27 -4.02 6.22
C VAL A 86 -5.77 -2.59 6.34
N ASP A 87 -5.62 -2.00 7.53
CA ASP A 87 -5.85 -0.58 7.77
C ASP A 87 -4.50 0.13 7.89
N LEU A 88 -4.30 1.16 7.08
CA LEU A 88 -3.08 1.97 7.04
C LEU A 88 -3.40 3.41 7.45
N ALA A 89 -2.57 4.01 8.30
CA ALA A 89 -2.80 5.37 8.75
C ALA A 89 -2.59 6.37 7.62
N ILE A 90 -3.50 7.35 7.51
CA ILE A 90 -3.28 8.55 6.70
C ILE A 90 -2.46 9.51 7.56
N THR A 91 -1.25 9.82 7.10
CA THR A 91 -0.26 10.60 7.87
C THR A 91 -0.19 12.06 7.45
N GLY A 92 -0.87 12.44 6.36
CA GLY A 92 -0.88 13.81 5.86
C GLY A 92 -1.25 13.89 4.38
N GLY A 93 -0.92 15.03 3.77
CA GLY A 93 -1.18 15.29 2.37
C GLY A 93 -0.82 16.70 1.93
N THR A 94 -1.24 17.04 0.71
CA THR A 94 -1.07 18.37 0.09
C THR A 94 -2.38 18.86 -0.52
N GLY A 95 -2.44 20.13 -0.90
CA GLY A 95 -3.62 20.72 -1.55
C GLY A 95 -4.87 20.64 -0.66
N LEU A 96 -5.94 20.02 -1.18
CA LEU A 96 -7.18 19.80 -0.43
C LEU A 96 -6.96 18.89 0.79
N TYR A 97 -5.95 18.02 0.75
CA TYR A 97 -5.66 17.01 1.77
C TYR A 97 -4.55 17.43 2.75
N ARG A 98 -4.21 18.73 2.80
CA ARG A 98 -3.08 19.23 3.62
C ARG A 98 -3.18 18.96 5.13
N THR A 99 -4.38 18.71 5.64
CA THR A 99 -4.63 18.35 7.05
C THR A 99 -5.18 16.94 7.20
N ALA A 100 -5.15 16.14 6.14
CA ALA A 100 -5.77 14.83 6.10
C ALA A 100 -5.20 13.92 7.19
N GLY A 101 -6.10 13.31 7.95
CA GLY A 101 -5.79 12.24 8.89
C GLY A 101 -6.92 11.22 8.91
N GLY A 102 -6.65 10.03 9.43
CA GLY A 102 -7.59 8.91 9.42
C GLY A 102 -6.90 7.64 8.96
N TYR A 103 -7.58 6.81 8.17
CA TYR A 103 -7.02 5.55 7.68
C TYR A 103 -7.54 5.17 6.29
N VAL A 104 -6.76 4.33 5.60
CA VAL A 104 -7.16 3.65 4.38
C VAL A 104 -7.41 2.18 4.73
N HIS A 105 -8.61 1.70 4.43
CA HIS A 105 -8.94 0.29 4.49
C HIS A 105 -8.68 -0.34 3.12
N ALA A 106 -7.82 -1.35 3.08
CA ALA A 106 -7.37 -2.01 1.85
C ALA A 106 -7.72 -3.50 1.84
N VAL A 107 -8.32 -3.95 0.72
CA VAL A 107 -8.71 -5.33 0.48
C VAL A 107 -8.22 -5.78 -0.89
N ASN A 108 -7.32 -6.77 -0.93
CA ASN A 108 -6.83 -7.33 -2.18
C ASN A 108 -7.97 -8.05 -2.93
N ILE A 109 -8.21 -7.68 -4.19
CA ILE A 109 -9.21 -8.31 -5.06
C ILE A 109 -8.56 -9.43 -5.87
N ASN A 110 -7.38 -9.15 -6.42
CA ASN A 110 -6.57 -10.08 -7.21
C ASN A 110 -5.11 -9.64 -7.18
N SER A 111 -4.26 -10.20 -8.04
CA SER A 111 -2.82 -9.92 -8.06
C SER A 111 -2.43 -8.48 -8.43
N THR A 112 -3.33 -7.69 -9.02
CA THR A 112 -3.04 -6.31 -9.42
C THR A 112 -3.98 -5.28 -8.81
N ASP A 113 -5.18 -5.69 -8.39
CA ASP A 113 -6.23 -4.78 -7.94
C ASP A 113 -6.44 -4.88 -6.44
N THR A 114 -6.37 -3.72 -5.77
CA THR A 114 -6.71 -3.56 -4.35
C THR A 114 -7.87 -2.58 -4.22
N GLN A 115 -8.96 -3.01 -3.59
CA GLN A 115 -10.01 -2.09 -3.17
C GLN A 115 -9.45 -1.22 -2.05
N VAL A 116 -9.48 0.11 -2.22
CA VAL A 116 -9.07 1.07 -1.19
C VAL A 116 -10.23 2.00 -0.84
N THR A 117 -10.53 2.08 0.45
CA THR A 117 -11.53 2.99 1.02
C THR A 117 -10.84 3.97 1.95
N VAL A 118 -10.93 5.26 1.62
CA VAL A 118 -10.27 6.34 2.37
C VAL A 118 -11.24 6.90 3.41
N HIS A 119 -10.89 6.80 4.68
CA HIS A 119 -11.65 7.33 5.80
C HIS A 119 -10.94 8.56 6.38
N LEU A 120 -11.42 9.75 6.02
CA LEU A 120 -10.88 11.02 6.52
C LEU A 120 -11.57 11.45 7.82
N THR A 121 -10.78 11.93 8.77
CA THR A 121 -11.23 12.39 10.10
C THR A 121 -10.85 13.84 10.40
N ARG A 122 -9.99 14.44 9.57
CA ARG A 122 -9.53 15.84 9.59
C ARG A 122 -9.19 16.31 8.19
#